data_AF-A0A553FNC4-F1
#
_entry.id   AF-A0A553FNC4-F1
#
_cell.length_a   1.000
_cell.length_b   1.000
_cell.length_c   1.000
_cell.angle_alpha   90.00
_cell.angle_beta   90.00
_cell.angle_gamma   90.00
#
_symmetry.space_group_name_H-M   'P 1'
#
loop_
_entity.id
_entity.type
_entity.pdbx_description
1 polymer ?
#
loop_
_entity_poly.entity_id
_entity_poly.type
_entity_poly.pdbx_seq_one_letter_code
_entity_poly.pdbx_strand_id
1 'polypeptide(L)'
;MKSLFGHLEPDELVAMLAGICFFWVIVWSIDKDEYDESNRKFSNKSWFKDWFLKKYDNIITHILTSLFFLYIGVENLQSYLGDFAETLPAAANKVGSASLIGFAGSYMSDVLKKGLKLTRK
;
A
#
# COMPACT_ATOMS: atom_id res chain seq x y z
N MET A 1 25.00 15.02 -5.00
CA MET A 1 24.00 14.64 -3.98
C MET A 1 23.44 13.28 -4.41
N LYS A 2 23.73 12.18 -3.70
CA LYS A 2 23.10 10.88 -4.03
C LYS A 2 21.62 11.00 -3.67
N SER A 3 20.72 10.62 -4.58
CA SER A 3 19.27 10.58 -4.34
C SER A 3 19.01 9.73 -3.09
N LEU A 4 18.09 10.18 -2.22
CA LEU A 4 17.64 9.42 -1.05
C LEU A 4 17.19 8.00 -1.45
N PHE A 5 16.73 7.83 -2.69
CA PHE A 5 16.26 6.55 -3.24
C PHE A 5 17.20 5.97 -4.29
N GLY A 6 18.45 6.43 -4.37
CA GLY A 6 19.40 6.01 -5.42
C GLY A 6 19.85 4.55 -5.35
N HIS A 7 19.41 3.80 -4.34
CA HIS A 7 19.67 2.37 -4.16
C HIS A 7 18.44 1.49 -4.45
N LEU A 8 17.26 2.07 -4.69
CA LEU A 8 16.06 1.32 -5.05
C LEU A 8 16.03 1.08 -6.56
N GLU A 9 15.83 -0.16 -6.96
CA GLU A 9 15.67 -0.50 -8.37
C GLU A 9 14.26 -0.10 -8.86
N PRO A 10 14.10 0.32 -10.14
CA PRO A 10 12.81 0.77 -10.66
C PRO A 10 11.68 -0.28 -10.56
N ASP A 11 12.01 -1.56 -10.67
CA ASP A 11 11.09 -2.69 -10.54
C ASP A 11 10.57 -2.86 -9.10
N GLU A 12 11.39 -2.60 -8.08
CA GLU A 12 10.96 -2.57 -6.67
C GLU A 12 9.94 -1.46 -6.41
N LEU A 13 10.16 -0.28 -6.98
CA LEU A 13 9.19 0.83 -6.90
C LEU A 13 7.87 0.48 -7.59
N VAL A 14 7.93 -0.11 -8.79
CA VAL A 14 6.73 -0.52 -9.53
C VAL A 14 5.96 -1.60 -8.76
N ALA A 15 6.65 -2.58 -8.19
CA ALA A 15 6.04 -3.65 -7.41
C ALA A 15 5.38 -3.13 -6.12
N MET A 16 6.05 -2.22 -5.39
CA MET A 16 5.48 -1.56 -4.22
C MET A 16 4.21 -0.77 -4.59
N LEU A 17 4.25 0.01 -5.67
CA LEU A 17 3.08 0.75 -6.16
C LEU A 17 1.95 -0.20 -6.57
N ALA A 18 2.25 -1.32 -7.21
CA ALA A 18 1.27 -2.34 -7.54
C ALA A 18 0.60 -2.93 -6.28
N GLY A 19 1.37 -3.20 -5.23
CA GLY A 19 0.84 -3.65 -3.94
C GLY A 19 -0.10 -2.63 -3.27
N ILE A 20 0.26 -1.35 -3.31
CA ILE A 20 -0.60 -0.24 -2.84
C ILE A 20 -1.88 -0.16 -3.66
N CYS A 21 -1.76 -0.23 -4.99
CA CYS A 21 -2.92 -0.21 -5.90
C CYS A 21 -3.87 -1.37 -5.60
N PHE A 22 -3.37 -2.58 -5.40
CA PHE A 22 -4.19 -3.75 -5.07
C PHE A 22 -4.95 -3.57 -3.76
N PHE A 23 -4.29 -3.04 -2.71
CA PHE A 23 -4.96 -2.68 -1.47
C PHE A 23 -6.12 -1.71 -1.70
N TRP A 24 -5.90 -0.64 -2.48
CA TRP A 24 -6.93 0.37 -2.74
C TRP A 24 -8.05 -0.13 -3.63
N VAL A 25 -7.80 -1.07 -4.53
CA VAL A 25 -8.85 -1.76 -5.30
C VAL A 25 -9.78 -2.54 -4.37
N ILE A 26 -9.24 -3.25 -3.37
CA ILE A 26 -10.04 -3.96 -2.38
C ILE A 26 -10.88 -2.98 -1.55
N VAL A 27 -10.28 -1.91 -1.04
CA VAL A 27 -11.00 -0.87 -0.28
C VAL A 27 -12.10 -0.23 -1.14
N TRP A 28 -11.80 0.05 -2.41
CA TRP A 28 -12.77 0.57 -3.36
C TRP A 28 -13.95 -0.38 -3.56
N SER A 29 -13.68 -1.69 -3.71
CA SER A 29 -14.72 -2.70 -3.87
C SER A 29 -15.66 -2.75 -2.65
N ILE A 30 -15.09 -2.81 -1.44
CA ILE A 30 -15.87 -2.83 -0.20
C ILE A 30 -16.73 -1.56 -0.06
N ASP A 31 -16.12 -0.39 -0.25
CA ASP A 31 -16.84 0.89 -0.16
C ASP A 31 -17.93 1.00 -1.26
N LYS A 32 -17.73 0.38 -2.44
CA LYS A 32 -18.70 0.36 -3.55
C LYS A 32 -19.90 -0.54 -3.23
N ASP A 33 -19.66 -1.70 -2.63
CA ASP A 33 -20.72 -2.63 -2.23
C ASP A 33 -21.65 -1.96 -1.20
N GLU A 34 -21.07 -1.35 -0.15
CA GLU A 34 -21.83 -0.57 0.84
C GLU A 34 -22.61 0.60 0.20
N TYR A 35 -22.02 1.24 -0.81
CA TYR A 35 -22.67 2.33 -1.53
C TYR A 35 -23.90 1.85 -2.32
N ASP A 36 -23.79 0.72 -3.02
CA ASP A 36 -24.88 0.15 -3.84
C ASP A 36 -26.05 -0.31 -2.98
N GLU A 37 -25.79 -0.86 -1.80
CA GLU A 37 -26.82 -1.22 -0.83
C GLU A 37 -27.58 -0.01 -0.28
N SER A 38 -26.96 1.18 -0.31
CA SER A 38 -27.55 2.42 0.24
C SER A 38 -28.64 3.08 -0.61
N ASN A 39 -29.05 2.47 -1.74
CA ASN A 39 -30.11 2.96 -2.66
C ASN A 39 -29.89 4.39 -3.21
N ARG A 40 -28.66 4.91 -3.19
CA ARG A 40 -28.33 6.25 -3.69
C ARG A 40 -28.22 6.24 -5.21
N LYS A 41 -29.02 7.08 -5.89
CA LYS A 41 -28.98 7.27 -7.35
C LYS A 41 -27.82 8.18 -7.82
N PHE A 42 -26.55 7.87 -7.52
CA PHE A 42 -25.46 8.51 -8.27
C PHE A 42 -25.01 7.68 -9.46
N SER A 43 -24.42 8.35 -10.45
CA SER A 43 -23.66 7.68 -11.50
C SER A 43 -22.32 7.16 -10.97
N ASN A 44 -21.85 6.01 -11.48
CA ASN A 44 -20.56 5.41 -11.11
C ASN A 44 -19.38 6.40 -11.23
N LYS A 45 -19.43 7.33 -12.19
CA LYS A 45 -18.40 8.35 -12.40
C LYS A 45 -18.36 9.37 -11.25
N SER A 46 -19.51 9.81 -10.77
CA SER A 46 -19.57 10.74 -9.63
C SER A 46 -19.11 10.04 -8.36
N TRP A 47 -19.54 8.79 -8.15
CA TRP A 47 -19.09 7.99 -7.01
C TRP A 47 -17.58 7.86 -6.98
N PHE A 48 -16.95 7.48 -8.09
CA PHE A 48 -15.49 7.33 -8.15
C PHE A 48 -14.77 8.63 -7.79
N LYS A 49 -15.23 9.78 -8.33
CA LYS A 49 -14.65 11.09 -8.04
C LYS A 49 -14.76 11.43 -6.55
N ASP A 50 -15.93 11.24 -5.96
CA ASP A 50 -16.18 11.57 -4.56
C ASP A 50 -15.41 10.64 -3.62
N TRP A 51 -15.38 9.34 -3.96
CA TRP A 51 -14.58 8.35 -3.25
C TRP A 51 -13.09 8.72 -3.28
N PHE A 52 -12.56 9.04 -4.46
CA PHE A 52 -11.15 9.41 -4.61
C PHE A 52 -10.82 10.66 -3.79
N LEU A 53 -11.62 11.73 -3.90
CA LEU A 53 -11.42 12.96 -3.12
C LEU A 53 -11.48 12.69 -1.61
N LYS A 54 -12.35 11.78 -1.15
CA LYS A 54 -12.45 11.40 0.27
C LYS A 54 -11.26 10.57 0.76
N LYS A 55 -10.59 9.82 -0.13
CA LYS A 55 -9.51 8.90 0.21
C LYS A 55 -8.11 9.39 -0.19
N TYR A 56 -8.01 10.47 -0.97
CA TYR A 56 -6.76 10.99 -1.55
C TYR A 56 -5.64 11.16 -0.52
N ASP A 57 -5.91 11.82 0.61
CA ASP A 57 -4.91 12.03 1.67
C ASP A 57 -4.41 10.69 2.26
N ASN A 58 -5.27 9.67 2.31
CA ASN A 58 -4.91 8.34 2.79
C ASN A 58 -4.06 7.62 1.75
N ILE A 59 -4.40 7.74 0.46
CA ILE A 59 -3.60 7.16 -0.63
C ILE A 59 -2.17 7.71 -0.55
N ILE A 60 -2.02 9.03 -0.37
CA ILE A 60 -0.69 9.66 -0.19
C ILE A 60 0.01 9.09 1.04
N THR A 61 -0.68 9.01 2.18
CA THR A 61 -0.09 8.49 3.42
C THR A 61 0.43 7.05 3.22
N HIS A 62 -0.34 6.20 2.53
CA HIS A 62 0.05 4.82 2.25
C HIS A 62 1.26 4.75 1.33
N ILE A 63 1.34 5.62 0.31
CA ILE A 63 2.50 5.75 -0.56
C ILE A 63 3.74 6.14 0.26
N LEU A 64 3.64 7.17 1.10
CA LEU A 64 4.76 7.65 1.91
C LEU A 64 5.23 6.61 2.94
N THR A 65 4.29 5.96 3.62
CA THR A 65 4.60 4.90 4.60
C THR A 65 5.20 3.67 3.94
N SER A 66 4.69 3.27 2.77
CA SER A 66 5.26 2.14 2.02
C SER A 66 6.63 2.47 1.44
N LEU A 67 6.87 3.70 0.96
CA LEU A 67 8.19 4.15 0.54
C LEU A 67 9.19 4.16 1.71
N PHE A 68 8.75 4.58 2.89
CA PHE A 68 9.55 4.51 4.12
C PHE A 68 9.89 3.06 4.48
N PHE A 69 8.92 2.14 4.43
CA PHE A 69 9.18 0.72 4.65
C PHE A 69 10.01 0.08 3.55
N LEU A 70 9.90 0.52 2.30
CA LEU A 70 10.74 0.02 1.22
C LEU A 70 12.19 0.47 1.44
N TYR A 71 12.39 1.74 1.81
CA TYR A 71 13.69 2.30 2.16
C TYR A 71 14.37 1.56 3.34
N ILE A 72 13.62 1.23 4.40
CA ILE A 72 14.19 0.56 5.59
C ILE A 72 14.21 -0.97 5.45
N GLY A 73 13.27 -1.50 4.67
CA GLY A 73 12.92 -2.91 4.60
C GLY A 73 13.76 -3.69 3.60
N VAL A 74 14.17 -3.11 2.48
CA VAL A 74 15.02 -3.85 1.51
C VAL A 74 16.31 -4.37 2.16
N GLU A 75 16.88 -3.64 3.13
CA GLU A 75 18.07 -4.09 3.86
C GLU A 75 17.79 -5.14 4.96
N ASN A 76 16.57 -5.17 5.53
CA ASN A 76 16.24 -6.00 6.70
C ASN A 76 15.33 -7.19 6.39
N LEU A 77 14.68 -7.23 5.22
CA LEU A 77 13.70 -8.25 4.91
C LEU A 77 14.33 -9.61 4.63
N GLN A 78 15.57 -9.65 4.11
CA GLN A 78 16.35 -10.90 4.05
C GLN A 78 16.60 -11.48 5.44
N SER A 79 16.91 -10.63 6.43
CA SER A 79 17.02 -11.08 7.84
C SER A 79 15.69 -11.54 8.42
N TYR A 80 14.56 -10.98 7.97
CA TYR A 80 13.24 -11.32 8.48
C TYR A 80 12.64 -12.58 7.83
N LEU A 81 12.93 -12.81 6.54
CA LEU A 81 12.46 -13.97 5.77
C LEU A 81 13.34 -15.21 6.01
N GLY A 82 14.54 -15.05 6.55
CA GLY A 82 15.46 -16.15 6.87
C GLY A 82 15.71 -17.06 5.67
N ASP A 83 15.77 -18.37 5.91
CA ASP A 83 16.04 -19.40 4.88
C ASP A 83 15.00 -19.43 3.75
N PHE A 84 13.79 -18.88 3.96
CA PHE A 84 12.76 -18.80 2.93
C PHE A 84 13.17 -17.86 1.78
N ALA A 85 13.98 -16.84 2.08
CA ALA A 85 14.54 -15.90 1.11
C ALA A 85 15.46 -16.59 0.09
N GLU A 86 16.13 -17.69 0.48
CA GLU A 86 17.08 -18.42 -0.36
C GLU A 86 16.38 -19.35 -1.38
N THR A 87 15.14 -19.75 -1.11
CA THR A 87 14.35 -20.64 -1.98
C THR A 87 13.57 -19.90 -3.07
N LEU A 88 13.46 -18.58 -2.97
CA LEU A 88 12.82 -17.74 -3.98
C LEU A 88 13.86 -17.34 -5.04
N PRO A 89 13.50 -17.32 -6.35
CA PRO A 89 14.36 -16.75 -7.38
C PRO A 89 14.81 -15.35 -6.95
N ALA A 90 16.10 -15.03 -6.99
CA ALA A 90 16.66 -13.82 -6.39
C ALA A 90 15.95 -12.51 -6.82
N ALA A 91 15.48 -12.44 -8.08
CA ALA A 91 14.67 -11.33 -8.58
C ALA A 91 13.20 -11.37 -8.08
N ALA A 92 12.60 -12.57 -7.96
CA ALA A 92 11.26 -12.73 -7.39
C ALA A 92 11.23 -12.40 -5.89
N ASN A 93 12.35 -12.59 -5.20
CA ASN A 93 12.48 -12.22 -3.79
C ASN A 93 12.40 -10.69 -3.63
N LYS A 94 13.16 -9.89 -4.41
CA LYS A 94 13.09 -8.43 -4.35
C LYS A 94 11.74 -7.85 -4.77
N VAL A 95 11.24 -8.26 -5.93
CA VAL A 95 9.97 -7.77 -6.50
C VAL A 95 8.77 -8.20 -5.65
N GLY A 96 8.73 -9.47 -5.23
CA GLY A 96 7.67 -10.00 -4.38
C GLY A 96 7.64 -9.33 -3.00
N SER A 97 8.81 -9.12 -2.42
CA SER A 97 9.01 -8.40 -1.16
C SER A 97 8.54 -6.95 -1.22
N ALA A 98 8.89 -6.23 -2.28
CA ALA A 98 8.48 -4.84 -2.47
C ALA A 98 6.95 -4.72 -2.61
N SER A 99 6.30 -5.66 -3.33
CA SER A 99 4.84 -5.75 -3.42
C SER A 99 4.18 -6.04 -2.06
N LEU A 100 4.74 -6.98 -1.30
CA LEU A 100 4.30 -7.29 0.06
C LEU A 100 4.45 -6.09 0.99
N ILE A 101 5.55 -5.35 0.90
CA ILE A 101 5.76 -4.10 1.65
C ILE A 101 4.69 -3.06 1.28
N GLY A 102 4.39 -2.87 -0.01
CA GLY A 102 3.35 -1.94 -0.45
C GLY A 102 1.96 -2.30 0.09
N PHE A 103 1.60 -3.58 0.06
CA PHE A 103 0.32 -4.07 0.57
C PHE A 103 0.24 -4.04 2.10
N ALA A 104 1.22 -4.64 2.79
CA ALA A 104 1.26 -4.72 4.25
C ALA A 104 1.45 -3.35 4.90
N GLY A 105 2.30 -2.50 4.32
CA GLY A 105 2.48 -1.11 4.74
C GLY A 105 1.18 -0.32 4.62
N SER A 106 0.42 -0.53 3.55
CA SER A 106 -0.93 0.03 3.40
C SER A 106 -1.90 -0.46 4.48
N TYR A 107 -1.92 -1.76 4.76
CA TYR A 107 -2.77 -2.32 5.81
C TYR A 107 -2.41 -1.78 7.21
N MET A 108 -1.11 -1.76 7.55
CA MET A 108 -0.61 -1.22 8.81
C MET A 108 -0.94 0.27 8.97
N SER A 109 -0.79 1.07 7.91
CA SER A 109 -1.18 2.49 7.91
C SER A 109 -2.66 2.68 8.26
N ASP A 110 -3.54 1.87 7.68
CA ASP A 110 -4.98 1.93 7.99
C ASP A 110 -5.27 1.53 9.46
N VAL A 111 -4.61 0.48 9.97
CA VAL A 111 -4.74 0.05 11.38
C VAL A 111 -4.22 1.11 12.35
N LEU A 112 -3.03 1.68 12.10
CA LEU A 112 -2.45 2.74 12.93
C LEU A 112 -3.35 3.97 12.94
N LYS A 113 -3.89 4.35 11.79
CA LYS A 113 -4.84 5.46 11.69
C LYS A 113 -6.11 5.20 12.50
N LYS A 114 -6.66 3.98 12.44
CA LYS A 114 -7.82 3.57 13.25
C LYS A 114 -7.48 3.60 14.74
N GLY A 115 -6.32 3.09 15.15
CA GLY A 115 -5.83 3.13 16.52
C GLY A 115 -5.69 4.55 17.08
N LEU A 116 -5.04 5.45 16.35
CA LEU A 116 -4.87 6.86 16.75
C LEU A 116 -6.20 7.62 16.90
N LYS A 117 -7.22 7.26 16.12
CA LYS A 117 -8.56 7.82 16.26
C LYS A 117 -9.26 7.32 17.52
N LEU A 118 -9.03 6.08 17.94
CA LEU A 118 -9.59 5.52 19.16
C LEU A 118 -8.98 6.16 20.41
N THR A 119 -7.68 6.50 20.38
CA THR A 119 -6.98 7.12 21.51
C THR A 119 -7.18 8.64 21.63
N ARG A 120 -7.84 9.28 20.66
CA ARG A 120 -8.16 10.71 20.66
C ARG A 120 -9.59 11.02 21.16
N LYS A 121 -10.36 10.00 21.56
CA LYS A 121 -11.61 10.15 22.31
C LYS A 121 -11.33 10.11 23.80
#